data_AF-A0A661VME3-F1
#
_entry.id   AF-A0A661VME3-F1
#
_cell.length_a   1.000
_cell.length_b   1.000
_cell.length_c   1.000
_cell.angle_alpha   90.00
_cell.angle_beta   90.00
_cell.angle_gamma   90.00
#
_symmetry.space_group_name_H-M   'P 1'
#
loop_
_entity.id
_entity.type
_entity.pdbx_description
1 polymer ?
#
loop_
_entity_poly.entity_id
_entity_poly.type
_entity_poly.pdbx_seq_one_letter_code
_entity_poly.pdbx_strand_id
1 'polypeptide(L)'
;MRGESKYVIPDAPWLQYTYKIIGLAMEIHNELGPGHRERVYHNAMVVKCGDAGLNFEDEPFIPVTLDDGTIVGGNSPDLVVEQIVIVELKARSHLMTDDDVARIIGYFAALPQCQVALLINFGRPRLEYHRLLPPKKVKAFQREKWGRPVRSSTAAAEGQRISGPRPVVSAYPLLPVAADEPEGQKNTASPREVLILAMTKMLSGICTAGFTREPDPVTGLRWVRPVREFDTIQPGDMTDAGGRLVQCCDVVELNLLAPRPDPPHVEDWLTDFVRHRPRLLRRLEGEKRARFFTKYLDRAPEDVLIHHTRSLCLVQPEQVWARFSLDTYSGKYEARMGFVLPGDANHPRATSRRGVSVTDLKWRALGRAWLGEEGGLLTLDHDALFGRLGAEALYLAVGLSRNWQGEYWPLVVGVHVVPDYEATIDLERL
;
A
#
# COMPACT_ATOMS: atom_id res chain seq x y z
N MET A 1 -1.51 -16.71 6.98
CA MET A 1 -2.73 -15.87 6.89
C MET A 1 -2.25 -14.43 6.86
N ARG A 2 -2.59 -13.67 5.80
CA ARG A 2 -2.11 -12.29 5.60
C ARG A 2 -2.89 -11.38 6.56
N GLY A 3 -2.19 -10.49 7.27
CA GLY A 3 -2.81 -9.49 8.13
C GLY A 3 -3.65 -8.53 7.32
N GLU A 4 -4.96 -8.78 7.26
CA GLU A 4 -5.93 -7.80 6.79
C GLU A 4 -5.88 -6.60 7.75
N SER A 5 -5.47 -5.44 7.23
CA SER A 5 -5.66 -4.15 7.91
C SER A 5 -7.16 -3.83 7.90
N LYS A 6 -7.89 -4.46 8.83
CA LYS A 6 -9.22 -4.00 9.21
C LYS A 6 -9.01 -2.76 10.07
N TYR A 7 -9.69 -1.68 9.70
CA TYR A 7 -9.75 -0.36 10.35
C TYR A 7 -8.63 0.63 9.96
N VAL A 8 -8.84 1.38 8.89
CA VAL A 8 -8.23 2.70 8.69
C VAL A 8 -9.19 3.71 9.30
N ILE A 9 -8.74 4.49 10.30
CA ILE A 9 -9.50 5.60 10.88
C ILE A 9 -8.99 6.88 10.21
N PRO A 10 -9.81 7.57 9.37
CA PRO A 10 -9.44 8.85 8.77
C PRO A 10 -9.24 9.92 9.85
N ASP A 11 -8.32 10.87 9.61
CA ASP A 11 -8.04 12.02 10.50
C ASP A 11 -7.55 11.66 11.91
N ALA A 12 -7.02 10.44 12.07
CA ALA A 12 -6.51 10.02 13.35
C ALA A 12 -5.18 10.76 13.66
N PRO A 13 -5.09 11.48 14.79
CA PRO A 13 -3.95 12.36 15.12
C PRO A 13 -2.60 11.61 15.21
N TRP A 14 -2.67 10.28 15.30
CA TRP A 14 -1.53 9.39 15.40
C TRP A 14 -0.91 8.98 14.05
N LEU A 15 -1.58 9.24 12.92
CA LEU A 15 -1.11 8.78 11.60
C LEU A 15 0.29 9.32 11.29
N GLN A 16 0.49 10.64 11.41
CA GLN A 16 1.78 11.28 11.18
C GLN A 16 2.93 10.65 12.00
N TYR A 17 2.65 10.30 13.26
CA TYR A 17 3.64 9.71 14.15
C TYR A 17 3.92 8.27 13.77
N THR A 18 2.90 7.46 13.47
CA THR A 18 3.13 6.07 13.04
C THR A 18 3.93 6.00 11.75
N TYR A 19 3.67 6.89 10.79
CA TYR A 19 4.42 6.93 9.54
C TYR A 19 5.88 7.30 9.77
N LYS A 20 6.13 8.32 10.60
CA LYS A 20 7.48 8.74 10.95
C LYS A 20 8.25 7.61 11.64
N ILE A 21 7.65 6.95 12.63
CA ILE A 21 8.26 5.81 13.35
C ILE A 21 8.57 4.64 12.40
N ILE A 22 7.65 4.29 11.50
CA ILE A 22 7.89 3.23 10.50
C ILE A 22 9.04 3.62 9.57
N GLY A 23 9.10 4.88 9.14
CA GLY A 23 10.21 5.40 8.32
C GLY A 23 11.57 5.23 9.00
N LEU A 24 11.67 5.62 10.27
CA LEU A 24 12.89 5.44 11.07
C LEU A 24 13.25 3.95 11.21
N ALA A 25 12.27 3.07 11.43
CA ALA A 25 12.50 1.63 11.49
C ALA A 25 12.99 1.06 10.15
N MET A 26 12.50 1.57 9.02
CA MET A 26 12.99 1.18 7.69
C MET A 26 14.43 1.63 7.45
N GLU A 27 14.79 2.85 7.85
CA GLU A 27 16.18 3.33 7.79
C GLU A 27 17.11 2.42 8.60
N ILE A 28 16.73 2.11 9.85
CA ILE A 28 17.52 1.22 10.72
C ILE A 28 17.66 -0.17 10.09
N HIS A 29 16.60 -0.73 9.53
CA HIS A 29 16.65 -2.06 8.91
C HIS A 29 17.53 -2.06 7.65
N ASN A 30 17.55 -0.97 6.88
CA ASN A 30 18.44 -0.82 5.73
C ASN A 30 19.91 -0.64 6.14
N GLU A 31 20.17 0.07 7.24
CA GLU A 31 21.52 0.33 7.74
C GLU A 31 22.14 -0.92 8.41
N LEU A 32 21.38 -1.60 9.27
CA LEU A 32 21.90 -2.70 10.09
C LEU A 32 21.62 -4.09 9.48
N GLY A 33 20.57 -4.22 8.66
CA GLY A 33 20.08 -5.51 8.20
C GLY A 33 19.56 -6.39 9.34
N PRO A 34 19.04 -7.60 9.03
CA PRO A 34 18.64 -8.59 10.04
C PRO A 34 19.86 -9.30 10.65
N GLY A 35 19.70 -9.82 11.88
CA GLY A 35 20.72 -10.66 12.54
C GLY A 35 21.20 -10.14 13.89
N HIS A 36 20.86 -8.90 14.25
CA HIS A 36 21.16 -8.34 15.57
C HIS A 36 20.12 -8.74 16.64
N ARG A 37 20.49 -8.61 17.91
CA ARG A 37 19.56 -8.77 19.04
C ARG A 37 18.55 -7.63 19.06
N GLU A 38 17.34 -7.89 19.57
CA GLU A 38 16.25 -6.91 19.72
C GLU A 38 16.72 -5.59 20.35
N ARG A 39 17.57 -5.66 21.38
CA ARG A 39 18.14 -4.48 22.06
C ARG A 39 18.95 -3.55 21.14
N VAL A 40 19.57 -4.08 20.08
CA VAL A 40 20.33 -3.25 19.13
C VAL A 40 19.37 -2.37 18.32
N TYR A 41 18.25 -2.93 17.85
CA TYR A 41 17.25 -2.15 17.12
C TYR A 41 16.50 -1.20 18.04
N HIS A 42 16.23 -1.60 19.28
CA HIS A 42 15.69 -0.72 20.31
C HIS A 42 16.57 0.54 20.50
N ASN A 43 17.87 0.34 20.77
CA ASN A 43 18.80 1.47 20.92
C ASN A 43 18.86 2.33 19.65
N ALA A 44 18.81 1.72 18.45
CA ALA A 44 18.79 2.45 17.19
C ALA A 44 17.51 3.28 17.01
N MET A 45 16.35 2.74 17.41
CA MET A 45 15.07 3.46 17.40
C MET A 45 15.09 4.64 18.37
N VAL A 46 15.66 4.49 19.57
CA VAL A 46 15.83 5.59 20.54
C VAL A 46 16.64 6.73 19.91
N VAL A 47 17.77 6.42 19.28
CA VAL A 47 18.62 7.43 18.62
C VAL A 47 17.87 8.11 17.47
N LYS A 48 17.31 7.34 16.54
CA LYS A 48 16.61 7.87 15.36
C LYS A 48 15.37 8.68 15.72
N CYS A 49 14.61 8.28 16.75
CA CYS A 49 13.49 9.07 17.25
C CYS A 49 13.95 10.40 17.85
N GLY A 50 15.06 10.39 18.61
CA GLY A 50 15.68 11.60 19.15
C GLY A 50 16.14 12.57 18.05
N ASP A 51 16.88 12.05 17.06
CA ASP A 51 17.36 12.84 15.91
C ASP A 51 16.20 13.42 15.08
N ALA A 52 15.10 12.68 14.99
CA ALA A 52 13.90 13.13 14.31
C ALA A 52 13.05 14.12 15.13
N GLY A 53 13.45 14.45 16.36
CA GLY A 53 12.73 15.38 17.24
C GLY A 53 11.37 14.88 17.69
N LEU A 54 11.19 13.55 17.81
CA LEU A 54 10.00 12.96 18.41
C LEU A 54 10.12 12.96 19.94
N ASN A 55 9.05 13.30 20.64
CA ASN A 55 8.97 13.04 22.07
C ASN A 55 8.65 11.56 22.28
N PHE A 56 9.42 10.87 23.12
CA PHE A 56 9.14 9.48 23.46
C PHE A 56 9.59 9.13 24.88
N GLU A 57 8.92 8.14 25.45
CA GLU A 57 9.32 7.46 26.68
C GLU A 57 9.97 6.13 26.31
N ASP A 58 11.17 5.88 26.85
CA ASP A 58 11.92 4.65 26.65
C ASP A 58 11.62 3.64 27.77
N GLU A 59 11.12 2.46 27.39
CA GLU A 59 10.72 1.36 28.28
C GLU A 59 9.84 1.78 29.49
N PRO A 60 8.76 2.59 29.31
CA PRO A 60 7.99 3.12 30.43
C PRO A 60 7.35 1.99 31.24
N PHE A 61 7.55 2.02 32.57
CA PHE A 61 7.04 0.98 33.46
C PHE A 61 5.53 1.13 33.67
N ILE A 62 4.78 0.09 33.30
CA ILE A 62 3.33 0.02 33.49
C ILE A 62 3.02 -1.01 34.59
N PRO A 63 2.49 -0.59 35.76
CA PRO A 63 2.19 -1.51 36.85
C PRO A 63 0.98 -2.41 36.52
N VAL A 64 1.09 -3.69 36.87
CA VAL A 64 -0.01 -4.65 36.84
C VAL A 64 -0.53 -4.84 38.26
N THR A 65 -1.82 -4.54 38.47
CA THR A 65 -2.46 -4.60 39.79
C THR A 65 -3.49 -5.72 39.89
N LEU A 66 -3.57 -6.36 41.04
CA LEU A 66 -4.72 -7.21 41.42
C LEU A 66 -5.96 -6.34 41.70
N ASP A 67 -7.12 -7.00 41.85
CA ASP A 67 -8.40 -6.32 42.13
C ASP A 67 -8.38 -5.51 43.44
N ASP A 68 -7.49 -5.85 44.38
CA ASP A 68 -7.28 -5.13 45.65
C ASP A 68 -6.29 -3.95 45.54
N GLY A 69 -5.76 -3.68 44.33
CA GLY A 69 -4.78 -2.64 44.06
C GLY A 69 -3.31 -3.04 44.29
N THR A 70 -3.04 -4.28 44.72
CA THR A 70 -1.66 -4.77 44.92
C THR A 70 -0.94 -4.87 43.58
N ILE A 71 0.20 -4.19 43.43
CA ILE A 71 1.07 -4.31 42.26
C ILE A 71 1.79 -5.66 42.32
N VAL A 72 1.59 -6.50 41.30
CA VAL A 72 2.18 -7.85 41.19
C VAL A 72 3.29 -7.95 40.16
N GLY A 73 3.60 -6.83 39.50
CA GLY A 73 4.63 -6.72 38.49
C GLY A 73 4.35 -5.53 37.59
N GLY A 74 5.02 -5.49 36.45
CA GLY A 74 4.72 -4.51 35.41
C GLY A 74 5.17 -5.00 34.05
N ASN A 75 4.59 -4.40 33.03
CA ASN A 75 5.04 -4.57 31.65
C ASN A 75 5.64 -3.24 31.18
N SER A 76 6.61 -3.29 30.28
CA SER A 76 7.08 -2.10 29.57
C SER A 76 6.93 -2.36 28.08
N PRO A 77 6.22 -1.49 27.32
CA PRO A 77 6.41 -1.44 25.88
C PRO A 77 7.81 -0.89 25.58
N ASP A 78 8.34 -1.14 24.39
CA ASP A 78 9.68 -0.66 24.04
C ASP A 78 9.74 0.87 24.01
N LEU A 79 8.77 1.52 23.35
CA LEU A 79 8.64 2.98 23.35
C LEU A 79 7.17 3.41 23.44
N VAL A 80 6.92 4.58 24.05
CA VAL A 80 5.66 5.31 23.90
C VAL A 80 5.98 6.68 23.29
N VAL A 81 5.51 6.91 22.07
CA VAL A 81 5.86 8.08 21.27
C VAL A 81 4.70 9.07 21.24
N GLU A 82 5.01 10.33 21.54
CA GLU A 82 4.07 11.47 21.57
C GLU A 82 2.84 11.22 22.45
N GLN A 83 2.99 10.34 23.46
CA GLN A 83 1.90 9.87 24.34
C GLN A 83 0.69 9.28 23.60
N ILE A 84 0.87 8.88 22.34
CA ILE A 84 -0.23 8.52 21.44
C ILE A 84 0.03 7.17 20.74
N VAL A 85 1.30 6.82 20.47
CA VAL A 85 1.70 5.60 19.76
C VAL A 85 2.50 4.68 20.66
N ILE A 86 2.05 3.45 20.85
CA ILE A 86 2.84 2.38 21.48
C ILE A 86 3.73 1.76 20.40
N VAL A 87 5.00 1.54 20.69
CA VAL A 87 5.93 0.81 19.80
C VAL A 87 6.46 -0.40 20.54
N GLU A 88 6.35 -1.56 19.91
CA GLU A 88 6.87 -2.84 20.38
C GLU A 88 7.72 -3.45 19.26
N LEU A 89 8.95 -3.80 19.58
CA LEU A 89 9.98 -4.23 18.66
C LEU A 89 10.27 -5.71 18.87
N LYS A 90 10.58 -6.40 17.78
CA LYS A 90 10.99 -7.80 17.75
C LYS A 90 12.17 -7.97 16.81
N ALA A 91 13.00 -8.97 17.09
CA ALA A 91 14.09 -9.37 16.19
C ALA A 91 14.07 -10.89 15.96
N ARG A 92 12.99 -11.40 15.36
CA ARG A 92 12.78 -12.82 15.14
C ARG A 92 12.80 -13.18 13.65
N SER A 93 13.44 -14.30 13.32
CA SER A 93 13.54 -14.80 11.95
C SER A 93 12.23 -15.38 11.41
N HIS A 94 11.24 -15.64 12.27
CA HIS A 94 9.88 -16.08 11.90
C HIS A 94 8.89 -14.91 11.92
N LEU A 95 7.70 -15.13 11.32
CA LEU A 95 6.59 -14.16 11.31
C LEU A 95 6.06 -13.91 12.72
N MET A 96 5.53 -12.71 12.95
CA MET A 96 4.93 -12.36 14.24
C MET A 96 3.70 -13.24 14.52
N THR A 97 3.48 -13.59 15.79
CA THR A 97 2.39 -14.48 16.20
C THR A 97 1.23 -13.71 16.84
N ASP A 98 0.08 -14.38 17.00
CA ASP A 98 -1.06 -13.82 17.72
C ASP A 98 -0.73 -13.51 19.19
N ASP A 99 0.27 -14.18 19.77
CA ASP A 99 0.76 -13.90 21.14
C ASP A 99 1.47 -12.54 21.22
N ASP A 100 2.22 -12.16 20.17
CA ASP A 100 2.87 -10.86 20.08
C ASP A 100 1.81 -9.74 19.99
N VAL A 101 0.72 -9.98 19.27
CA VAL A 101 -0.45 -9.08 19.21
C VAL A 101 -1.19 -9.01 20.55
N ALA A 102 -1.33 -10.13 21.27
CA ALA A 102 -2.03 -10.19 22.55
C ALA A 102 -1.36 -9.34 23.63
N ARG A 103 -0.01 -9.26 23.64
CA ARG A 103 0.75 -8.39 24.56
C ARG A 103 0.34 -6.92 24.42
N ILE A 104 0.17 -6.46 23.18
CA ILE A 104 -0.16 -5.07 22.86
C ILE A 104 -1.55 -4.67 23.35
N ILE A 105 -2.49 -5.61 23.35
CA ILE A 105 -3.83 -5.37 23.90
C ILE A 105 -3.76 -5.05 25.40
N GLY A 106 -2.81 -5.66 26.13
CA GLY A 106 -2.53 -5.30 27.52
C GLY A 106 -2.07 -3.84 27.68
N TYR A 107 -1.25 -3.35 26.77
CA TYR A 107 -0.79 -1.95 26.79
C TYR A 107 -1.91 -0.95 26.54
N PHE A 108 -2.80 -1.21 25.57
CA PHE A 108 -3.98 -0.35 25.37
C PHE A 108 -4.89 -0.26 26.60
N ALA A 109 -4.94 -1.30 27.43
CA ALA A 109 -5.72 -1.29 28.67
C ALA A 109 -5.12 -0.38 29.73
N ALA A 110 -3.80 -0.28 29.77
CA ALA A 110 -3.08 0.49 30.76
C ALA A 110 -2.73 1.91 30.32
N LEU A 111 -2.65 2.15 29.00
CA LEU A 111 -2.37 3.45 28.38
C LEU A 111 -3.56 3.90 27.52
N PRO A 112 -4.69 4.31 28.12
CA PRO A 112 -5.92 4.65 27.38
C PRO A 112 -5.77 5.88 26.46
N GLN A 113 -4.75 6.70 26.67
CA GLN A 113 -4.39 7.83 25.79
C GLN A 113 -3.76 7.38 24.46
N CYS A 114 -3.16 6.19 24.43
CA CYS A 114 -2.57 5.64 23.22
C CYS A 114 -3.66 5.10 22.30
N GLN A 115 -3.66 5.59 21.06
CA GLN A 115 -4.73 5.33 20.09
C GLN A 115 -4.33 4.32 19.02
N VAL A 116 -3.05 3.95 18.97
CA VAL A 116 -2.49 3.00 18.02
C VAL A 116 -1.22 2.37 18.60
N ALA A 117 -0.90 1.17 18.11
CA ALA A 117 0.34 0.49 18.42
C ALA A 117 1.00 -0.01 17.14
N LEU A 118 2.33 0.07 17.10
CA LEU A 118 3.18 -0.47 16.06
C LEU A 118 3.96 -1.65 16.63
N LEU A 119 3.73 -2.82 16.05
CA LEU A 119 4.48 -4.03 16.34
C LEU A 119 5.44 -4.26 15.17
N ILE A 120 6.75 -4.18 15.40
CA ILE A 120 7.77 -4.15 14.33
C ILE A 120 8.74 -5.31 14.53
N ASN A 121 9.00 -6.10 13.48
CA ASN A 121 9.97 -7.19 13.47
C ASN A 121 11.13 -6.94 12.50
N PHE A 122 12.31 -6.73 13.07
CA PHE A 122 13.58 -6.51 12.35
C PHE A 122 14.29 -7.82 11.96
N GLY A 123 13.88 -8.97 12.51
CA GLY A 123 14.61 -10.23 12.32
C GLY A 123 14.41 -10.89 10.96
N ARG A 124 13.55 -10.31 10.11
CA ARG A 124 13.18 -10.83 8.79
C ARG A 124 14.06 -10.19 7.70
N PRO A 125 14.21 -10.84 6.53
CA PRO A 125 14.90 -10.23 5.37
C PRO A 125 14.30 -8.90 4.90
N ARG A 126 13.04 -8.63 5.24
CA ARG A 126 12.36 -7.34 5.06
C ARG A 126 11.75 -6.95 6.38
N LEU A 127 11.76 -5.66 6.71
CA LEU A 127 11.06 -5.15 7.88
C LEU A 127 9.57 -5.55 7.81
N GLU A 128 9.13 -6.29 8.82
CA GLU A 128 7.74 -6.67 9.01
C GLU A 128 7.15 -5.75 10.08
N TYR A 129 5.94 -5.24 9.88
CA TYR A 129 5.26 -4.46 10.90
C TYR A 129 3.74 -4.61 10.84
N HIS A 130 3.10 -4.46 11.99
CA HIS A 130 1.65 -4.43 12.14
C HIS A 130 1.23 -3.15 12.86
N ARG A 131 0.17 -2.52 12.34
CA ARG A 131 -0.54 -1.42 13.00
C ARG A 131 -1.78 -1.98 13.68
N LEU A 132 -1.83 -1.86 15.00
CA LEU A 132 -2.92 -2.38 15.82
C LEU A 132 -3.71 -1.20 16.41
N LEU A 133 -5.03 -1.35 16.44
CA LEU A 133 -5.94 -0.39 17.05
C LEU A 133 -6.50 -0.94 18.36
N PRO A 134 -6.83 -0.06 19.34
CA PRO A 134 -7.43 -0.49 20.58
C PRO A 134 -8.78 -1.18 20.33
N PRO A 135 -9.08 -2.32 20.99
CA PRO A 135 -10.36 -3.00 20.85
C PRO A 135 -11.51 -2.16 21.43
N LYS A 136 -12.70 -2.19 20.80
CA LYS A 136 -13.88 -1.39 21.19
C LYS A 136 -14.34 -1.55 22.66
N LYS A 137 -13.93 -2.64 23.34
CA LYS A 137 -14.18 -2.89 24.77
C LYS A 137 -12.91 -3.37 25.47
N VAL A 138 -11.96 -2.47 25.71
CA VAL A 138 -10.65 -2.82 26.29
C VAL A 138 -10.75 -3.54 27.64
N LYS A 139 -11.64 -3.10 28.56
CA LYS A 139 -11.84 -3.73 29.88
C LYS A 139 -12.60 -5.07 29.86
N ALA A 140 -13.43 -5.32 28.84
CA ALA A 140 -14.16 -6.59 28.70
C ALA A 140 -13.30 -7.67 28.04
N PHE A 141 -12.43 -7.28 27.10
CA PHE A 141 -11.59 -8.19 26.33
C PHE A 141 -10.59 -8.99 27.17
N GLN A 142 -10.02 -8.38 28.22
CA GLN A 142 -9.13 -9.08 29.17
C GLN A 142 -9.84 -10.21 29.94
N ARG A 143 -11.12 -10.03 30.29
CA ARG A 143 -11.91 -11.01 31.07
C ARG A 143 -12.57 -12.08 30.19
N GLU A 144 -12.92 -11.74 28.95
CA GLU A 144 -13.72 -12.60 28.06
C GLU A 144 -12.89 -13.64 27.29
N LYS A 145 -11.63 -13.33 26.94
CA LYS A 145 -10.81 -14.23 26.12
C LYS A 145 -10.12 -15.34 26.94
N TRP A 146 -9.91 -15.16 28.26
CA TRP A 146 -9.08 -16.06 29.08
C TRP A 146 -9.56 -16.31 30.53
N GLY A 147 -10.81 -16.00 30.88
CA GLY A 147 -11.40 -16.31 32.20
C GLY A 147 -12.81 -16.91 32.11
N ARG A 148 -13.09 -17.97 32.88
CA ARG A 148 -14.43 -18.61 32.96
C ARG A 148 -15.55 -17.57 33.23
N PRO A 149 -16.78 -17.80 32.75
CA PRO A 149 -17.88 -16.88 32.99
C PRO A 149 -18.12 -16.71 34.50
N VAL A 150 -18.06 -15.46 34.96
CA VAL A 150 -18.46 -15.11 36.32
C VAL A 150 -19.95 -15.41 36.44
N ARG A 151 -20.31 -16.36 37.29
CA ARG A 151 -21.70 -16.56 37.70
C ARG A 151 -22.21 -15.24 38.26
N SER A 152 -23.27 -14.71 37.67
CA SER A 152 -24.02 -13.63 38.28
C SER A 152 -24.61 -14.13 39.59
N SER A 153 -24.11 -13.64 40.72
CA SER A 153 -24.89 -13.60 41.94
C SER A 153 -25.01 -12.15 42.38
N THR A 154 -26.18 -11.59 42.11
CA THR A 154 -26.79 -10.55 42.93
C THR A 154 -26.74 -10.97 44.41
N ALA A 155 -26.07 -10.20 45.26
CA ALA A 155 -26.42 -10.04 46.68
C ALA A 155 -25.65 -8.84 47.26
N ALA A 156 -26.37 -8.07 48.07
CA ALA A 156 -25.94 -6.85 48.76
C ALA A 156 -24.96 -7.10 49.91
N ALA A 157 -24.16 -6.08 50.24
CA ALA A 157 -23.66 -5.68 51.58
C ALA A 157 -22.66 -4.52 51.38
N GLU A 158 -22.99 -3.27 51.70
CA GLU A 158 -22.78 -2.60 53.01
C GLU A 158 -21.34 -2.64 53.56
N GLY A 159 -20.74 -1.44 53.66
CA GLY A 159 -19.85 -1.01 54.75
C GLY A 159 -18.37 -1.40 54.69
N GLN A 160 -17.47 -0.43 54.46
CA GLN A 160 -16.69 0.26 55.52
C GLN A 160 -15.56 1.12 54.92
N ARG A 161 -15.40 2.31 55.51
CA ARG A 161 -14.30 3.25 55.29
C ARG A 161 -13.00 2.70 55.88
N ILE A 162 -11.89 2.84 55.16
CA ILE A 162 -10.56 3.03 55.78
C ILE A 162 -9.81 4.15 55.05
N SER A 163 -9.31 5.08 55.86
CA SER A 163 -8.52 6.26 55.54
C SER A 163 -7.04 5.94 55.30
N GLY A 164 -6.44 6.58 54.29
CA GLY A 164 -4.97 6.63 54.08
C GLY A 164 -4.60 7.78 53.13
N PRO A 165 -3.41 8.40 53.27
CA PRO A 165 -3.17 9.78 52.84
C PRO A 165 -3.03 9.93 51.32
N ARG A 166 -3.61 11.01 50.79
CA ARG A 166 -3.43 11.44 49.40
C ARG A 166 -2.03 12.02 49.19
N PRO A 167 -1.27 11.62 48.15
CA PRO A 167 -0.23 12.49 47.62
C PRO A 167 -0.90 13.61 46.82
N VAL A 168 -0.54 14.84 47.20
CA VAL A 168 -0.82 16.05 46.46
C VAL A 168 -0.02 16.00 45.17
N VAL A 169 -0.70 15.88 44.02
CA VAL A 169 -0.07 16.19 42.73
C VAL A 169 -0.46 17.62 42.37
N SER A 170 0.57 18.44 42.27
CA SER A 170 0.57 19.85 41.90
C SER A 170 -0.28 20.09 40.65
N ALA A 171 -1.29 20.96 40.78
CA ALA A 171 -1.93 21.59 39.63
C ALA A 171 -0.94 22.56 38.99
N TYR A 172 -0.68 22.41 37.69
CA TYR A 172 -0.13 23.47 36.86
C TYR A 172 -1.14 23.82 35.76
N PRO A 173 -1.20 25.10 35.37
CA PRO A 173 -2.35 25.68 34.69
C PRO A 173 -2.45 25.19 33.24
N LEU A 174 -3.70 24.96 32.82
CA LEU A 174 -4.07 24.83 31.43
C LEU A 174 -3.59 26.07 30.67
N LEU A 175 -2.67 25.88 29.73
CA LEU A 175 -2.38 26.91 28.73
C LEU A 175 -3.65 27.18 27.92
N PRO A 176 -3.96 28.44 27.57
CA PRO A 176 -5.17 28.75 26.84
C PRO A 176 -5.18 28.02 25.50
N VAL A 177 -6.31 27.39 25.19
CA VAL A 177 -6.65 26.98 23.83
C VAL A 177 -6.52 28.23 22.96
N ALA A 178 -5.51 28.25 22.10
CA ALA A 178 -5.35 29.29 21.11
C ALA A 178 -6.63 29.34 20.27
N ALA A 179 -7.19 30.54 20.17
CA ALA A 179 -8.39 30.86 19.44
C ALA A 179 -8.30 30.40 17.98
N ASP A 180 -9.47 30.06 17.43
CA ASP A 180 -9.72 29.74 16.03
C ASP A 180 -8.80 30.50 15.07
N GLU A 181 -7.88 29.79 14.43
CA GLU A 181 -7.31 30.23 13.16
C GLU A 181 -8.21 29.75 12.01
N PRO A 182 -8.43 30.60 11.00
CA PRO A 182 -9.57 30.51 10.10
C PRO A 182 -9.49 29.26 9.21
N GLU A 183 -10.66 28.68 8.94
CA GLU A 183 -10.92 27.63 7.94
C GLU A 183 -10.14 27.91 6.63
N GLY A 184 -8.95 27.34 6.53
CA GLY A 184 -8.12 27.34 5.32
C GLY A 184 -8.70 26.39 4.29
N GLN A 185 -9.70 26.87 3.55
CA GLN A 185 -10.04 26.49 2.18
C GLN A 185 -10.01 24.97 1.89
N LYS A 186 -11.14 24.30 2.17
CA LYS A 186 -11.45 22.96 1.64
C LYS A 186 -11.26 22.97 0.13
N ASN A 187 -10.16 22.39 -0.34
CA ASN A 187 -9.91 22.19 -1.76
C ASN A 187 -10.88 21.10 -2.26
N THR A 188 -12.08 21.51 -2.66
CA THR A 188 -13.11 20.64 -3.23
C THR A 188 -12.78 20.41 -4.70
N ALA A 189 -11.80 19.54 -4.96
CA ALA A 189 -11.58 19.07 -6.32
C ALA A 189 -12.85 18.37 -6.81
N SER A 190 -13.33 18.75 -7.99
CA SER A 190 -14.47 18.09 -8.63
C SER A 190 -14.03 16.71 -9.16
N PRO A 191 -14.84 15.66 -9.01
CA PRO A 191 -14.53 14.35 -9.56
C PRO A 191 -14.26 14.41 -11.08
N ARG A 192 -13.27 13.65 -11.55
CA ARG A 192 -12.82 13.66 -12.95
C ARG A 192 -13.01 12.29 -13.59
N GLU A 193 -13.44 12.28 -14.85
CA GLU A 193 -13.49 11.05 -15.65
C GLU A 193 -12.06 10.63 -16.04
N VAL A 194 -11.70 9.39 -15.70
CA VAL A 194 -10.43 8.76 -16.05
C VAL A 194 -10.70 7.43 -16.76
N LEU A 195 -10.18 7.28 -17.97
CA LEU A 195 -10.13 6.01 -18.68
C LEU A 195 -8.90 5.24 -18.18
N ILE A 196 -9.12 4.12 -17.48
CA ILE A 196 -8.04 3.31 -16.95
C ILE A 196 -7.34 2.55 -18.08
N LEU A 197 -6.02 2.72 -18.18
CA LEU A 197 -5.18 2.02 -19.16
C LEU A 197 -4.11 1.16 -18.50
N ALA A 198 -3.85 1.33 -17.20
CA ALA A 198 -2.94 0.50 -16.46
C ALA A 198 -3.56 0.10 -15.11
N MET A 199 -3.49 -1.19 -14.81
CA MET A 199 -3.80 -1.78 -13.51
C MET A 199 -2.67 -2.75 -13.20
N THR A 200 -1.77 -2.37 -12.30
CA THR A 200 -0.48 -3.05 -12.12
C THR A 200 -0.33 -3.67 -10.74
N LYS A 201 0.31 -4.84 -10.66
CA LYS A 201 0.72 -5.44 -9.37
C LYS A 201 1.97 -4.75 -8.85
N MET A 202 1.93 -4.30 -7.59
CA MET A 202 3.09 -3.90 -6.81
C MET A 202 3.38 -4.91 -5.69
N LEU A 203 4.52 -4.77 -5.02
CA LEU A 203 4.84 -5.61 -3.84
C LEU A 203 3.79 -5.44 -2.73
N SER A 204 3.41 -4.20 -2.41
CA SER A 204 2.51 -3.84 -1.29
C SER A 204 1.15 -3.29 -1.73
N GLY A 205 0.72 -3.52 -2.96
CA GLY A 205 -0.56 -3.00 -3.46
C GLY A 205 -0.69 -3.10 -4.97
N ILE A 206 -1.28 -2.07 -5.55
CA ILE A 206 -1.42 -1.85 -6.99
C ILE A 206 -1.00 -0.43 -7.37
N CYS A 207 -0.71 -0.23 -8.65
CA CYS A 207 -0.59 1.09 -9.26
C CYS A 207 -1.57 1.18 -10.42
N THR A 208 -2.15 2.35 -10.67
CA THR A 208 -3.06 2.57 -11.80
C THR A 208 -2.69 3.84 -12.54
N ALA A 209 -2.97 3.88 -13.84
CA ALA A 209 -2.82 5.07 -14.65
C ALA A 209 -3.87 5.08 -15.77
N GLY A 210 -4.17 6.27 -16.29
CA GLY A 210 -5.18 6.44 -17.31
C GLY A 210 -5.21 7.83 -17.93
N PHE A 211 -6.09 8.01 -18.90
CA PHE A 211 -6.32 9.29 -19.55
C PHE A 211 -7.49 10.05 -18.92
N THR A 212 -7.29 11.33 -18.69
CA THR A 212 -8.40 12.28 -18.47
C THR A 212 -8.95 12.76 -19.82
N ARG A 213 -9.94 13.65 -19.80
CA ARG A 213 -10.46 14.32 -21.00
C ARG A 213 -9.68 15.58 -21.37
N GLU A 214 -8.71 15.98 -20.57
CA GLU A 214 -7.92 17.17 -20.85
C GLU A 214 -7.01 16.91 -22.07
N PRO A 215 -6.96 17.83 -23.04
CA PRO A 215 -6.11 17.67 -24.21
C PRO A 215 -4.63 17.75 -23.82
N ASP A 216 -3.81 16.94 -24.48
CA ASP A 216 -2.35 16.98 -24.38
C ASP A 216 -1.74 17.01 -25.80
N PRO A 217 -0.76 17.87 -26.09
CA PRO A 217 -0.21 18.01 -27.44
C PRO A 217 0.56 16.76 -27.92
N VAL A 218 1.14 15.98 -27.01
CA VAL A 218 1.97 14.81 -27.31
C VAL A 218 1.12 13.54 -27.32
N THR A 219 0.34 13.32 -26.26
CA THR A 219 -0.43 12.08 -26.07
C THR A 219 -1.88 12.20 -26.52
N GLY A 220 -2.32 13.38 -26.97
CA GLY A 220 -3.69 13.69 -27.36
C GLY A 220 -4.63 13.90 -26.16
N LEU A 221 -4.50 13.09 -25.12
CA LEU A 221 -5.17 13.23 -23.83
C LEU A 221 -4.15 13.20 -22.69
N ARG A 222 -4.39 13.94 -21.62
CA ARG A 222 -3.49 14.00 -20.46
C ARG A 222 -3.52 12.69 -19.66
N TRP A 223 -2.34 12.09 -19.52
CA TRP A 223 -2.11 11.01 -18.55
C TRP A 223 -2.24 11.52 -17.12
N VAL A 224 -2.80 10.67 -16.28
CA VAL A 224 -2.74 10.78 -14.82
C VAL A 224 -2.37 9.44 -14.24
N ARG A 225 -1.50 9.47 -13.23
CA ARG A 225 -1.22 8.34 -12.35
C ARG A 225 -1.76 8.70 -10.97
N PRO A 226 -2.98 8.26 -10.61
CA PRO A 226 -3.48 8.40 -9.26
C PRO A 226 -2.48 7.85 -8.25
N VAL A 227 -2.17 8.65 -7.22
CA VAL A 227 -1.32 8.27 -6.09
C VAL A 227 -2.02 8.65 -4.79
N ARG A 228 -1.69 7.94 -3.71
CA ARG A 228 -2.05 8.36 -2.37
C ARG A 228 -1.05 9.41 -1.87
N GLU A 229 -1.46 10.16 -0.86
CA GLU A 229 -0.55 11.07 -0.16
C GLU A 229 0.58 10.29 0.53
N PHE A 230 0.18 9.16 1.13
CA PHE A 230 1.02 8.21 1.84
C PHE A 230 0.53 6.79 1.49
N ASP A 231 1.46 5.82 1.44
CA ASP A 231 1.26 4.42 1.02
C ASP A 231 0.98 4.19 -0.47
N THR A 232 0.98 2.90 -0.86
CA THR A 232 0.58 2.44 -2.19
C THR A 232 -0.93 2.22 -2.26
N ILE A 233 -1.52 2.44 -3.43
CA ILE A 233 -2.93 2.13 -3.68
C ILE A 233 -3.19 0.65 -3.39
N GLN A 234 -4.23 0.36 -2.62
CA GLN A 234 -4.67 -1.00 -2.34
C GLN A 234 -5.74 -1.44 -3.35
N PRO A 235 -5.89 -2.74 -3.61
CA PRO A 235 -6.96 -3.21 -4.49
C PRO A 235 -8.35 -2.69 -4.11
N GLY A 236 -8.65 -2.61 -2.81
CA GLY A 236 -9.92 -2.07 -2.30
C GLY A 236 -10.18 -0.61 -2.67
N ASP A 237 -9.13 0.19 -2.89
CA ASP A 237 -9.25 1.59 -3.31
C ASP A 237 -9.74 1.71 -4.74
N MET A 238 -9.44 0.70 -5.56
CA MET A 238 -9.86 0.59 -6.94
C MET A 238 -11.06 -0.37 -7.08
N THR A 239 -11.86 -0.55 -6.02
CA THR A 239 -13.15 -1.26 -6.10
C THR A 239 -14.30 -0.26 -6.14
N ASP A 240 -15.29 -0.52 -6.99
CA ASP A 240 -16.54 0.23 -6.97
C ASP A 240 -17.39 -0.09 -5.73
N ALA A 241 -18.55 0.55 -5.60
CA ALA A 241 -19.46 0.34 -4.47
C ALA A 241 -19.99 -1.10 -4.38
N GLY A 242 -19.99 -1.85 -5.48
CA GLY A 242 -20.36 -3.26 -5.53
C GLY A 242 -19.20 -4.23 -5.21
N GLY A 243 -18.00 -3.71 -4.94
CA GLY A 243 -16.81 -4.52 -4.68
C GLY A 243 -16.14 -5.06 -5.94
N ARG A 244 -16.58 -4.65 -7.14
CA ARG A 244 -15.91 -5.04 -8.39
C ARG A 244 -14.65 -4.20 -8.55
N LEU A 245 -13.52 -4.89 -8.72
CA LEU A 245 -12.25 -4.25 -9.04
C LEU A 245 -12.35 -3.58 -10.43
N VAL A 246 -11.99 -2.30 -10.48
CA VAL A 246 -11.86 -1.52 -11.71
C VAL A 246 -10.84 -2.19 -12.63
N GLN A 247 -11.16 -2.25 -13.93
CA GLN A 247 -10.31 -2.89 -14.92
C GLN A 247 -9.82 -1.89 -15.97
N CYS A 248 -8.76 -2.27 -16.71
CA CYS A 248 -8.38 -1.55 -17.91
C CYS A 248 -9.56 -1.43 -18.89
N CYS A 249 -9.66 -0.28 -19.55
CA CYS A 249 -10.78 0.18 -20.38
C CYS A 249 -12.08 0.54 -19.64
N ASP A 250 -12.13 0.45 -18.30
CA ASP A 250 -13.20 1.11 -17.54
C ASP A 250 -12.97 2.63 -17.53
N VAL A 251 -14.05 3.40 -17.72
CA VAL A 251 -14.08 4.84 -17.48
C VAL A 251 -14.70 5.07 -16.11
N VAL A 252 -13.89 5.57 -15.19
CA VAL A 252 -14.27 5.78 -13.79
C VAL A 252 -14.19 7.25 -13.42
N GLU A 253 -15.01 7.63 -12.46
CA GLU A 253 -14.92 8.92 -11.81
C GLU A 253 -13.98 8.80 -10.60
N LEU A 254 -12.91 9.61 -10.57
CA LEU A 254 -11.93 9.69 -9.48
C LEU A 254 -11.82 11.11 -8.94
N ASN A 255 -11.68 11.24 -7.63
CA ASN A 255 -11.48 12.53 -6.98
C ASN A 255 -9.99 12.92 -6.98
N LEU A 256 -9.52 13.44 -8.11
CA LEU A 256 -8.15 13.89 -8.32
C LEU A 256 -7.93 15.26 -7.67
N LEU A 257 -7.22 15.30 -6.54
CA LEU A 257 -7.04 16.49 -5.71
C LEU A 257 -6.05 17.49 -6.30
N ALA A 258 -4.80 17.08 -6.51
CA ALA A 258 -3.72 17.98 -6.97
C ALA A 258 -2.61 17.22 -7.71
N PRO A 259 -1.98 17.82 -8.74
CA PRO A 259 -0.77 17.29 -9.34
C PRO A 259 0.35 17.17 -8.30
N ARG A 260 1.11 16.07 -8.33
CA ARG A 260 2.29 15.84 -7.49
C ARG A 260 3.43 15.25 -8.32
N PRO A 261 3.95 16.01 -9.32
CA PRO A 261 4.95 15.49 -10.24
C PRO A 261 6.24 15.11 -9.49
N ASP A 262 6.77 13.93 -9.80
CA ASP A 262 8.04 13.41 -9.27
C ASP A 262 8.88 12.89 -10.45
N PRO A 263 9.62 13.75 -11.18
CA PRO A 263 10.27 13.39 -12.43
C PRO A 263 11.08 12.08 -12.33
N PRO A 264 10.89 11.13 -13.28
CA PRO A 264 10.15 11.25 -14.54
C PRO A 264 8.63 11.07 -14.40
N HIS A 265 8.11 10.78 -13.21
CA HIS A 265 6.70 10.59 -12.91
C HIS A 265 5.91 11.89 -12.79
N VAL A 266 5.93 12.68 -13.85
CA VAL A 266 5.22 13.97 -13.96
C VAL A 266 3.70 13.80 -13.98
N GLU A 267 3.21 12.59 -14.23
CA GLU A 267 1.79 12.25 -14.31
C GLU A 267 1.16 11.99 -12.93
N ASP A 268 1.96 11.93 -11.86
CA ASP A 268 1.49 11.62 -10.51
C ASP A 268 0.46 12.65 -10.02
N TRP A 269 -0.67 12.16 -9.53
CA TRP A 269 -1.79 12.98 -9.09
C TRP A 269 -2.35 12.49 -7.76
N LEU A 270 -2.30 13.34 -6.74
CA LEU A 270 -2.86 13.04 -5.44
C LEU A 270 -4.37 12.79 -5.55
N THR A 271 -4.83 11.64 -5.09
CA THR A 271 -6.21 11.18 -5.27
C THR A 271 -6.83 10.78 -3.94
N ASP A 272 -8.06 11.22 -3.69
CA ASP A 272 -8.83 10.84 -2.51
C ASP A 272 -9.56 9.51 -2.74
N PHE A 273 -8.95 8.44 -2.26
CA PHE A 273 -9.53 7.09 -2.24
C PHE A 273 -10.32 6.79 -0.96
N VAL A 274 -10.31 7.70 0.02
CA VAL A 274 -10.87 7.44 1.35
C VAL A 274 -12.33 7.85 1.40
N ARG A 275 -12.64 9.06 0.95
CA ARG A 275 -14.00 9.60 0.99
C ARG A 275 -14.78 9.27 -0.28
N HIS A 276 -14.09 9.04 -1.39
CA HIS A 276 -14.69 8.80 -2.70
C HIS A 276 -14.15 7.51 -3.33
N ARG A 277 -14.99 6.48 -3.37
CA ARG A 277 -14.68 5.27 -4.15
C ARG A 277 -14.82 5.55 -5.64
N PRO A 278 -14.04 4.87 -6.50
CA PRO A 278 -14.21 4.96 -7.94
C PRO A 278 -15.64 4.60 -8.33
N ARG A 279 -16.27 5.43 -9.17
CA ARG A 279 -17.59 5.16 -9.73
C ARG A 279 -17.44 4.81 -11.20
N LEU A 280 -17.79 3.57 -11.57
CA LEU A 280 -17.83 3.15 -12.96
C LEU A 280 -18.92 3.92 -13.71
N LEU A 281 -18.54 4.61 -14.79
CA LEU A 281 -19.46 5.36 -15.62
C LEU A 281 -19.83 4.58 -16.89
N ARG A 282 -18.83 3.97 -17.51
CA ARG A 282 -18.94 3.21 -18.77
C ARG A 282 -17.67 2.41 -19.01
N ARG A 283 -17.69 1.54 -20.02
CA ARG A 283 -16.52 0.79 -20.47
C ARG A 283 -16.25 1.04 -21.95
N LEU A 284 -14.98 1.07 -22.32
CA LEU A 284 -14.52 1.25 -23.68
C LEU A 284 -14.38 -0.12 -24.36
N GLU A 285 -15.28 -0.42 -25.31
CA GLU A 285 -15.41 -1.75 -25.91
C GLU A 285 -15.59 -1.70 -27.43
N GLY A 286 -15.43 -2.86 -28.07
CA GLY A 286 -15.65 -3.06 -29.51
C GLY A 286 -14.91 -2.06 -30.40
N GLU A 287 -15.58 -1.56 -31.44
CA GLU A 287 -14.99 -0.59 -32.38
C GLU A 287 -14.57 0.73 -31.72
N LYS A 288 -15.21 1.13 -30.61
CA LYS A 288 -14.82 2.36 -29.91
C LYS A 288 -13.44 2.20 -29.30
N ARG A 289 -13.16 1.02 -28.74
CA ARG A 289 -11.84 0.64 -28.22
C ARG A 289 -10.77 0.62 -29.31
N ALA A 290 -11.05 -0.04 -30.42
CA ALA A 290 -10.13 -0.10 -31.55
C ALA A 290 -9.75 1.30 -32.04
N ARG A 291 -10.75 2.14 -32.33
CA ARG A 291 -10.53 3.53 -32.76
C ARG A 291 -9.79 4.37 -31.72
N PHE A 292 -10.05 4.14 -30.44
CA PHE A 292 -9.39 4.88 -29.37
C PHE A 292 -7.88 4.64 -29.38
N PHE A 293 -7.45 3.38 -29.37
CA PHE A 293 -6.03 3.05 -29.31
C PHE A 293 -5.26 3.58 -30.52
N THR A 294 -5.80 3.43 -31.73
CA THR A 294 -5.17 3.98 -32.94
C THR A 294 -5.08 5.52 -32.90
N LYS A 295 -6.10 6.19 -32.35
CA LYS A 295 -6.17 7.66 -32.33
C LYS A 295 -5.22 8.29 -31.31
N TYR A 296 -5.02 7.63 -30.16
CA TYR A 296 -4.30 8.18 -29.02
C TYR A 296 -2.93 7.51 -28.80
N LEU A 297 -2.35 6.94 -29.85
CA LEU A 297 -0.94 6.55 -29.83
C LEU A 297 -0.06 7.75 -29.50
N ASP A 298 0.94 7.48 -28.69
CA ASP A 298 1.92 8.45 -28.28
C ASP A 298 2.77 8.91 -29.46
N ARG A 299 2.93 10.23 -29.61
CA ARG A 299 3.69 10.83 -30.72
C ARG A 299 5.18 10.97 -30.44
N ALA A 300 5.60 10.85 -29.18
CA ALA A 300 7.00 10.98 -28.78
C ALA A 300 7.37 9.93 -27.70
N PRO A 301 7.25 8.63 -27.96
CA PRO A 301 7.56 7.58 -26.99
C PRO A 301 9.02 7.61 -26.48
N GLU A 302 9.94 8.22 -27.22
CA GLU A 302 11.34 8.48 -26.83
C GLU A 302 11.46 9.35 -25.56
N ASP A 303 10.49 10.23 -25.30
CA ASP A 303 10.41 11.00 -24.05
C ASP A 303 10.31 10.11 -22.81
N VAL A 304 9.71 8.92 -22.98
CA VAL A 304 9.58 7.92 -21.91
C VAL A 304 10.70 6.89 -21.96
N LEU A 305 11.05 6.41 -23.15
CA LEU A 305 11.91 5.24 -23.32
C LEU A 305 13.40 5.56 -23.45
N ILE A 306 13.76 6.83 -23.68
CA ILE A 306 15.14 7.25 -23.90
C ILE A 306 15.48 8.46 -23.02
N HIS A 307 14.65 9.50 -23.06
CA HIS A 307 14.96 10.79 -22.43
C HIS A 307 14.46 10.90 -20.99
N HIS A 308 13.51 10.05 -20.60
CA HIS A 308 12.91 10.04 -19.26
C HIS A 308 12.38 11.42 -18.82
N THR A 309 11.81 12.19 -19.75
CA THR A 309 11.17 13.50 -19.46
C THR A 309 9.77 13.32 -18.88
N ARG A 310 9.15 12.16 -19.14
CA ARG A 310 7.92 11.67 -18.52
C ARG A 310 7.98 10.15 -18.35
N SER A 311 6.93 9.53 -17.82
CA SER A 311 7.00 8.13 -17.39
C SER A 311 5.92 7.21 -17.91
N LEU A 312 4.97 7.69 -18.72
CA LEU A 312 3.91 6.87 -19.33
C LEU A 312 3.74 7.18 -20.80
N CYS A 313 3.68 6.14 -21.63
CA CYS A 313 3.30 6.24 -23.05
C CYS A 313 2.36 5.10 -23.46
N LEU A 314 1.54 5.35 -24.49
CA LEU A 314 0.72 4.35 -25.15
C LEU A 314 1.28 4.07 -26.55
N VAL A 315 1.72 2.85 -26.81
CA VAL A 315 2.44 2.49 -28.04
C VAL A 315 1.83 1.29 -28.73
N GLN A 316 2.04 1.21 -30.04
CA GLN A 316 1.75 0.02 -30.83
C GLN A 316 3.08 -0.57 -31.33
N PRO A 317 3.48 -1.75 -30.85
CA PRO A 317 4.69 -2.40 -31.34
C PRO A 317 4.50 -3.00 -32.74
N GLU A 318 5.54 -2.96 -33.57
CA GLU A 318 5.60 -3.69 -34.85
C GLU A 318 5.90 -5.18 -34.63
N GLN A 319 6.78 -5.47 -33.66
CA GLN A 319 7.04 -6.83 -33.21
C GLN A 319 6.88 -6.92 -31.70
N VAL A 320 6.35 -8.03 -31.23
CA VAL A 320 6.15 -8.30 -29.81
C VAL A 320 6.19 -9.79 -29.56
N TRP A 321 6.76 -10.22 -28.44
CA TRP A 321 6.71 -11.58 -27.96
C TRP A 321 6.40 -11.57 -26.46
N ALA A 322 5.83 -12.66 -25.96
CA ALA A 322 5.50 -12.82 -24.56
C ALA A 322 6.11 -14.09 -23.98
N ARG A 323 6.52 -14.03 -22.71
CA ARG A 323 7.00 -15.17 -21.95
C ARG A 323 6.36 -15.18 -20.56
N PHE A 324 5.91 -16.35 -20.16
CA PHE A 324 5.40 -16.61 -18.82
C PHE A 324 6.18 -17.76 -18.20
N SER A 325 6.55 -17.64 -16.93
CA SER A 325 7.12 -18.74 -16.18
C SER A 325 6.55 -18.82 -14.78
N LEU A 326 6.18 -20.03 -14.36
CA LEU A 326 5.73 -20.35 -13.01
C LEU A 326 6.57 -21.51 -12.49
N ASP A 327 7.39 -21.24 -11.49
CA ASP A 327 8.03 -22.28 -10.70
C ASP A 327 7.06 -22.70 -9.58
N THR A 328 6.54 -23.91 -9.67
CA THR A 328 5.57 -24.45 -8.71
C THR A 328 6.17 -24.76 -7.35
N TYR A 329 7.49 -24.99 -7.29
CA TYR A 329 8.18 -25.25 -6.02
C TYR A 329 8.33 -23.97 -5.20
N SER A 330 8.86 -22.90 -5.81
CA SER A 330 9.03 -21.60 -5.13
C SER A 330 7.78 -20.71 -5.17
N GLY A 331 6.79 -21.04 -6.00
CA GLY A 331 5.64 -20.19 -6.30
C GLY A 331 5.97 -18.96 -7.14
N LYS A 332 7.23 -18.82 -7.61
CA LYS A 332 7.70 -17.64 -8.32
C LYS A 332 7.07 -17.57 -9.72
N TYR A 333 6.33 -16.49 -9.96
CA TYR A 333 5.69 -16.22 -11.24
C TYR A 333 6.22 -14.94 -11.90
N GLU A 334 6.62 -15.06 -13.17
CA GLU A 334 7.10 -13.96 -14.00
C GLU A 334 6.32 -13.90 -15.31
N ALA A 335 5.93 -12.67 -15.69
CA ALA A 335 5.41 -12.34 -17.01
C ALA A 335 6.37 -11.32 -17.63
N ARG A 336 6.83 -11.59 -18.84
CA ARG A 336 7.80 -10.79 -19.58
C ARG A 336 7.30 -10.55 -21.01
N MET A 337 7.64 -9.40 -21.56
CA MET A 337 7.41 -9.09 -22.97
C MET A 337 8.64 -8.41 -23.54
N GLY A 338 9.01 -8.77 -24.75
CA GLY A 338 9.90 -7.94 -25.57
C GLY A 338 9.13 -7.39 -26.74
N PHE A 339 9.49 -6.18 -27.17
CA PHE A 339 8.80 -5.50 -28.25
C PHE A 339 9.75 -4.57 -28.99
N VAL A 340 9.40 -4.29 -30.24
CA VAL A 340 10.06 -3.34 -31.13
C VAL A 340 9.01 -2.33 -31.59
N LEU A 341 9.29 -1.05 -31.39
CA LEU A 341 8.47 0.07 -31.85
C LEU A 341 8.90 0.52 -33.25
N PRO A 342 7.98 1.12 -34.03
CA PRO A 342 8.38 1.83 -35.24
C PRO A 342 9.33 2.99 -34.89
N GLY A 343 10.40 3.15 -35.68
CA GLY A 343 11.39 4.23 -35.50
C GLY A 343 12.41 3.99 -34.39
N ASP A 344 12.98 5.08 -33.85
CA ASP A 344 14.17 5.04 -33.01
C ASP A 344 13.89 4.97 -31.50
N ALA A 345 12.62 4.99 -31.08
CA ALA A 345 12.22 4.98 -29.66
C ALA A 345 12.40 3.61 -28.94
N ASN A 346 13.29 2.75 -29.45
CA ASN A 346 13.49 1.39 -28.98
C ASN A 346 14.46 1.30 -27.79
N HIS A 347 13.94 0.98 -26.61
CA HIS A 347 14.79 0.78 -25.42
C HIS A 347 15.53 -0.58 -25.49
N PRO A 348 16.86 -0.66 -25.24
CA PRO A 348 17.65 -1.91 -25.35
C PRO A 348 17.11 -3.11 -24.57
N ARG A 349 16.56 -2.89 -23.36
CA ARG A 349 15.89 -3.94 -22.58
C ARG A 349 14.62 -4.49 -23.25
N ALA A 350 13.79 -3.63 -23.84
CA ALA A 350 12.55 -4.03 -24.50
C ALA A 350 12.83 -4.89 -25.74
N THR A 351 13.90 -4.58 -26.48
CA THR A 351 14.33 -5.36 -27.66
C THR A 351 15.21 -6.56 -27.30
N SER A 352 15.68 -6.68 -26.06
CA SER A 352 16.50 -7.81 -25.61
C SER A 352 15.71 -9.12 -25.56
N ARG A 353 16.42 -10.26 -25.61
CA ARG A 353 15.83 -11.60 -25.40
C ARG A 353 15.19 -11.80 -24.02
N ARG A 354 15.53 -10.97 -23.02
CA ARG A 354 14.91 -11.03 -21.68
C ARG A 354 13.62 -10.22 -21.60
N GLY A 355 13.47 -9.23 -22.49
CA GLY A 355 12.36 -8.29 -22.46
C GLY A 355 12.28 -7.49 -21.16
N VAL A 356 11.13 -6.85 -20.97
CA VAL A 356 10.76 -6.10 -19.77
C VAL A 356 9.72 -6.88 -18.96
N SER A 357 9.56 -6.52 -17.69
CA SER A 357 8.50 -7.10 -16.85
C SER A 357 7.13 -6.59 -17.29
N VAL A 358 6.13 -7.46 -17.24
CA VAL A 358 4.72 -7.11 -17.42
C VAL A 358 4.03 -7.15 -16.06
N THR A 359 3.52 -6.01 -15.62
CA THR A 359 2.87 -5.85 -14.30
C THR A 359 1.35 -5.75 -14.40
N ASP A 360 0.79 -5.65 -15.62
CA ASP A 360 -0.66 -5.64 -15.86
C ASP A 360 -1.36 -6.85 -15.22
N LEU A 361 -2.37 -6.59 -14.38
CA LEU A 361 -3.06 -7.61 -13.59
C LEU A 361 -3.80 -8.63 -14.48
N LYS A 362 -4.46 -8.16 -15.54
CA LYS A 362 -5.27 -9.00 -16.43
C LYS A 362 -4.37 -9.91 -17.28
N TRP A 363 -3.27 -9.37 -17.79
CA TRP A 363 -2.25 -10.10 -18.55
C TRP A 363 -1.56 -11.19 -17.72
N ARG A 364 -1.17 -10.85 -16.49
CA ARG A 364 -0.60 -11.80 -15.54
C ARG A 364 -1.59 -12.91 -15.19
N ALA A 365 -2.87 -12.59 -15.06
CA ALA A 365 -3.91 -13.59 -14.82
C ALA A 365 -4.04 -14.55 -16.01
N LEU A 366 -4.08 -14.02 -17.23
CA LEU A 366 -4.10 -14.81 -18.46
C LEU A 366 -2.89 -15.75 -18.56
N GLY A 367 -1.69 -15.21 -18.31
CA GLY A 367 -0.46 -15.99 -18.36
C GLY A 367 -0.43 -17.14 -17.35
N ARG A 368 -0.93 -16.92 -16.13
CA ARG A 368 -1.10 -18.00 -15.16
C ARG A 368 -2.11 -19.03 -15.61
N ALA A 369 -3.26 -18.61 -16.16
CA ALA A 369 -4.26 -19.51 -16.68
C ALA A 369 -3.71 -20.39 -17.82
N TRP A 370 -2.86 -19.83 -18.69
CA TRP A 370 -2.20 -20.59 -19.75
C TRP A 370 -1.15 -21.58 -19.28
N LEU A 371 -0.45 -21.30 -18.18
CA LEU A 371 0.51 -22.24 -17.57
C LEU A 371 -0.19 -23.34 -16.76
N GLY A 372 -1.40 -23.08 -16.26
CA GLY A 372 -2.14 -24.02 -15.41
C GLY A 372 -1.45 -24.25 -14.05
N GLU A 373 -1.88 -25.29 -13.33
CA GLU A 373 -1.34 -25.64 -12.01
C GLU A 373 0.05 -26.28 -12.07
N GLU A 374 0.38 -26.91 -13.20
CA GLU A 374 1.70 -27.54 -13.43
C GLU A 374 2.81 -26.50 -13.60
N GLY A 375 2.45 -25.26 -13.97
CA GLY A 375 3.39 -24.17 -14.18
C GLY A 375 4.29 -24.37 -15.40
N GLY A 376 5.59 -24.16 -15.24
CA GLY A 376 6.57 -24.30 -16.31
C GLY A 376 6.85 -23.00 -17.06
N LEU A 377 7.27 -23.11 -18.32
CA LEU A 377 7.68 -21.99 -19.17
C LEU A 377 6.87 -22.00 -20.48
N LEU A 378 6.22 -20.87 -20.77
CA LEU A 378 5.54 -20.62 -22.05
C LEU A 378 6.20 -19.42 -22.71
N THR A 379 6.64 -19.57 -23.96
CA THR A 379 7.15 -18.47 -24.79
C THR A 379 6.36 -18.45 -26.09
N LEU A 380 5.87 -17.28 -26.47
CA LEU A 380 5.08 -17.03 -27.67
C LEU A 380 5.80 -15.93 -28.45
N ASP A 381 6.21 -16.23 -29.68
CA ASP A 381 6.63 -15.21 -30.63
C ASP A 381 5.42 -14.40 -31.13
N HIS A 382 5.64 -13.47 -32.06
CA HIS A 382 4.61 -12.55 -32.51
C HIS A 382 3.37 -13.25 -33.05
N ASP A 383 3.54 -14.15 -34.03
CA ASP A 383 2.42 -14.83 -34.68
C ASP A 383 1.72 -15.80 -33.74
N ALA A 384 2.48 -16.55 -32.93
CA ALA A 384 1.89 -17.44 -31.93
C ALA A 384 1.12 -16.67 -30.85
N LEU A 385 1.60 -15.49 -30.46
CA LEU A 385 0.93 -14.62 -29.49
C LEU A 385 -0.40 -14.10 -30.05
N PHE A 386 -0.39 -13.54 -31.27
CA PHE A 386 -1.60 -13.03 -31.92
C PHE A 386 -2.60 -14.16 -32.18
N GLY A 387 -2.15 -15.31 -32.70
CA GLY A 387 -2.99 -16.47 -32.95
C GLY A 387 -3.64 -17.02 -31.68
N ARG A 388 -2.89 -17.11 -30.57
CA ARG A 388 -3.43 -17.60 -29.30
C ARG A 388 -4.41 -16.62 -28.65
N LEU A 389 -4.19 -15.32 -28.83
CA LEU A 389 -5.10 -14.27 -28.35
C LEU A 389 -6.34 -14.11 -29.23
N GLY A 390 -6.30 -14.56 -30.50
CA GLY A 390 -7.29 -14.15 -31.49
C GLY A 390 -7.24 -12.64 -31.77
N ALA A 391 -6.04 -12.06 -31.68
CA ALA A 391 -5.83 -10.62 -31.78
C ALA A 391 -5.73 -10.16 -33.25
N GLU A 392 -6.35 -9.04 -33.57
CA GLU A 392 -6.09 -8.27 -34.80
C GLU A 392 -5.08 -7.15 -34.55
N ALA A 393 -5.06 -6.58 -33.33
CA ALA A 393 -4.11 -5.56 -32.93
C ALA A 393 -3.77 -5.67 -31.44
N LEU A 394 -2.56 -5.23 -31.09
CA LEU A 394 -2.05 -5.19 -29.71
C LEU A 394 -1.39 -3.84 -29.45
N TYR A 395 -1.74 -3.25 -28.32
CA TYR A 395 -1.24 -1.96 -27.83
C TYR A 395 -0.71 -2.13 -26.42
N LEU A 396 0.32 -1.37 -26.07
CA LEU A 396 0.97 -1.42 -24.77
C LEU A 396 0.92 -0.04 -24.10
N ALA A 397 0.42 0.00 -22.88
CA ALA A 397 0.76 1.09 -21.97
C ALA A 397 2.11 0.73 -21.34
N VAL A 398 3.13 1.56 -21.59
CA VAL A 398 4.49 1.36 -21.07
C VAL A 398 4.77 2.44 -20.04
N GLY A 399 5.39 2.04 -18.93
CA GLY A 399 5.78 2.94 -17.87
C GLY A 399 7.21 2.72 -17.40
N LEU A 400 7.76 3.73 -16.72
CA LEU A 400 9.05 3.61 -16.03
C LEU A 400 8.85 3.14 -14.57
N SER A 401 9.77 2.33 -14.07
CA SER A 401 9.88 2.05 -12.63
C SER A 401 10.18 3.33 -11.85
N ARG A 402 9.99 3.30 -10.53
CA ARG A 402 10.65 4.29 -9.65
C ARG A 402 12.17 4.15 -9.76
N ASN A 403 12.88 5.21 -9.40
CA ASN A 403 14.34 5.22 -9.38
C ASN A 403 14.86 4.05 -8.51
N TRP A 404 15.67 3.20 -9.10
CA TRP A 404 16.39 2.15 -8.38
C TRP A 404 17.85 2.15 -8.82
N GLN A 405 18.75 2.40 -7.86
CA GLN A 405 20.19 2.54 -8.10
C GLN A 405 20.56 3.59 -9.18
N GLY A 406 19.79 4.68 -9.26
CA GLY A 406 20.02 5.76 -10.23
C GLY A 406 19.41 5.50 -11.61
N GLU A 407 18.72 4.39 -11.80
CA GLU A 407 18.21 3.94 -13.10
C GLU A 407 16.68 3.81 -13.10
N TYR A 408 16.08 4.12 -14.25
CA TYR A 408 14.65 3.92 -14.53
C TYR A 408 14.49 2.80 -15.54
N TRP A 409 13.59 1.86 -15.25
CA TRP A 409 13.47 0.62 -16.03
C TRP A 409 12.11 0.61 -16.73
N PRO A 410 12.04 0.38 -18.05
CA PRO A 410 10.77 0.23 -18.74
C PRO A 410 10.05 -1.04 -18.29
N LEU A 411 8.74 -0.92 -18.16
CA LEU A 411 7.80 -1.95 -17.73
C LEU A 411 6.53 -1.86 -18.58
N VAL A 412 5.96 -2.99 -18.95
CA VAL A 412 4.61 -2.99 -19.55
C VAL A 412 3.59 -2.96 -18.41
N VAL A 413 2.86 -1.85 -18.32
CA VAL A 413 1.90 -1.56 -17.24
C VAL A 413 0.44 -1.79 -17.66
N GLY A 414 0.19 -1.91 -18.97
CA GLY A 414 -1.10 -2.30 -19.54
C GLY A 414 -0.92 -3.02 -20.87
N VAL A 415 -1.68 -4.10 -21.08
CA VAL A 415 -1.73 -4.82 -22.37
C VAL A 415 -3.15 -4.73 -22.91
N HIS A 416 -3.30 -4.20 -24.13
CA HIS A 416 -4.60 -3.95 -24.73
C HIS A 416 -4.68 -4.59 -26.09
N VAL A 417 -5.56 -5.57 -26.23
CA VAL A 417 -5.78 -6.30 -27.48
C VAL A 417 -7.12 -5.88 -28.09
N VAL A 418 -7.22 -5.98 -29.41
CA VAL A 418 -8.45 -5.84 -30.18
C VAL A 418 -8.62 -7.11 -31.01
N PRO A 419 -9.72 -7.89 -30.85
CA PRO A 419 -10.70 -7.81 -29.75
C PRO A 419 -10.05 -8.02 -28.36
N ASP A 420 -10.73 -7.61 -27.29
CA ASP A 420 -10.20 -7.79 -25.93
C ASP A 420 -10.14 -9.29 -25.57
N TYR A 421 -9.15 -9.68 -24.77
CA TYR A 421 -9.03 -11.03 -24.24
C TYR A 421 -9.75 -11.15 -22.90
N GLU A 422 -10.19 -12.35 -22.51
CA GLU A 422 -10.81 -12.57 -21.20
C GLU A 422 -9.84 -13.18 -20.20
N ALA A 423 -9.87 -12.71 -18.95
CA ALA A 423 -9.09 -13.29 -17.86
C ALA A 423 -9.70 -12.92 -16.49
N THR A 424 -9.74 -13.90 -15.59
CA THR A 424 -10.19 -13.71 -14.21
C THR A 424 -9.01 -13.33 -13.32
N ILE A 425 -9.07 -12.13 -12.73
CA ILE A 425 -8.02 -11.60 -11.86
C ILE A 425 -8.16 -12.19 -10.45
N ASP A 426 -7.17 -12.99 -10.03
CA ASP A 426 -7.00 -13.44 -8.65
C ASP A 426 -5.76 -12.79 -8.02
N LEU A 427 -5.96 -11.74 -7.25
CA LEU A 427 -4.88 -10.95 -6.64
C LEU A 427 -4.00 -11.73 -5.66
N GLU A 428 -4.50 -12.84 -5.09
CA GLU A 428 -3.71 -13.65 -4.17
C GLU A 428 -2.72 -14.54 -4.89
N ARG A 429 -3.07 -14.93 -6.12
CA ARG A 429 -2.28 -15.78 -7.00
C ARG A 429 -1.36 -14.99 -7.92
N LEU A 430 -1.60 -13.70 -8.18
CA LEU A 430 -0.86 -12.91 -9.20
C LEU A 430 0.60 -12.56 -8.92
#